data_AF-A0A485JRG1-F1
#
_entry.id   AF-A0A485JRG1-F1
#
_cell.length_a   1.000
_cell.length_b   1.000
_cell.length_c   1.000
_cell.angle_alpha   90.00
_cell.angle_beta   90.00
_cell.angle_gamma   90.00
#
_symmetry.space_group_name_H-M   'P 1'
#
loop_
_entity.id
_entity.type
_entity.pdbx_description
1 polymer ?
#
loop_
_entity_poly.entity_id
_entity_poly.type
_entity_poly.pdbx_seq_one_letter_code
_entity_poly.pdbx_strand_id
1 'polypeptide(L)' 'MDEKSLYAHILNLTAPWQVKFLSLDENAGSVTVTVRISENARLACPTCGKTCSVHDHRHRK' A
#
# COMPACT_ATOMS: atom_id res chain seq x y z
N MET A 1 -13.76 -1.80 15.31
CA MET A 1 -13.41 -1.29 13.97
C MET A 1 -11.93 -0.94 14.03
N ASP A 2 -11.09 -1.66 13.30
CA ASP A 2 -9.63 -1.50 13.36
C ASP A 2 -9.17 -0.20 12.70
N GLU A 3 -8.19 0.49 13.29
CA GLU A 3 -7.59 1.72 12.73
C GLU A 3 -7.13 1.53 11.28
N LYS A 4 -6.60 0.35 10.95
CA LYS A 4 -6.09 0.00 9.62
C LYS A 4 -7.22 -0.03 8.59
N SER A 5 -8.38 -0.52 8.97
CA SER A 5 -9.57 -0.56 8.12
C SER A 5 -10.14 0.82 7.88
N LEU A 6 -10.10 1.70 8.89
CA LEU A 6 -10.50 3.11 8.75
C LEU A 6 -9.61 3.82 7.73
N TYR A 7 -8.29 3.77 7.90
CA TYR A 7 -7.35 4.42 6.98
C TYR A 7 -7.37 3.79 5.59
N ALA A 8 -7.58 2.47 5.48
CA ALA A 8 -7.79 1.83 4.19
C ALA A 8 -9.02 2.39 3.46
N HIS A 9 -10.12 2.64 4.18
CA HIS A 9 -11.32 3.22 3.60
C HIS A 9 -11.14 4.69 3.22
N ILE A 10 -10.53 5.50 4.10
CA ILE A 10 -10.22 6.92 3.84
C ILE A 10 -9.35 7.09 2.60
N LEU A 11 -8.32 6.25 2.45
CA LEU A 11 -7.41 6.26 1.30
C LEU A 11 -7.97 5.52 0.08
N ASN A 12 -9.19 5.00 0.16
CA ASN A 12 -9.85 4.19 -0.87
C ASN A 12 -8.95 3.04 -1.40
N LEU A 13 -8.22 2.40 -0.49
CA LEU A 13 -7.35 1.28 -0.81
C LEU A 13 -8.19 0.03 -1.09
N THR A 14 -7.97 -0.56 -2.25
CA THR A 14 -8.62 -1.81 -2.67
C THR A 14 -7.60 -2.94 -2.79
N ALA A 15 -8.08 -4.18 -2.79
CA ALA A 15 -7.23 -5.33 -3.04
C ALA A 15 -6.44 -5.12 -4.36
N PRO A 16 -5.13 -5.42 -4.38
CA PRO A 16 -4.37 -6.18 -3.39
C PRO A 16 -3.68 -5.36 -2.28
N TRP A 17 -3.92 -4.06 -2.20
CA TRP A 17 -3.24 -3.16 -1.27
C TRP A 17 -3.84 -3.27 0.13
N GLN A 18 -2.97 -3.32 1.13
CA GLN A 18 -3.34 -3.41 2.54
C GLN A 18 -2.47 -2.48 3.38
N VAL A 19 -3.06 -1.88 4.40
CA VAL A 19 -2.32 -1.04 5.37
C VAL A 19 -1.51 -1.95 6.29
N LYS A 20 -0.18 -1.84 6.24
CA LYS A 20 0.73 -2.63 7.08
C LYS A 20 0.94 -1.94 8.43
N PHE A 21 1.32 -0.67 8.39
CA PHE A 21 1.64 0.14 9.56
C PHE A 21 1.07 1.55 9.44
N LEU A 22 0.72 2.10 10.59
CA LEU A 22 0.31 3.48 10.79
C LEU A 22 1.29 4.07 11.80
N SER A 23 1.82 5.24 11.50
CA SER A 23 2.66 6.00 12.42
C SER A 23 2.12 7.42 12.47
N LEU A 24 1.68 7.83 13.65
CA LEU A 24 1.26 9.20 13.94
C LEU A 24 2.47 9.93 14.54
N ASP A 25 2.86 11.03 13.93
CA ASP A 25 3.81 11.97 14.49
C ASP A 25 3.04 13.23 14.92
N GLU A 26 2.76 13.32 16.22
CA GLU A 26 2.04 14.45 16.81
C GLU A 26 2.85 15.75 16.77
N ASN A 27 4.18 15.65 16.83
CA ASN A 27 5.05 16.83 16.76
C ASN A 27 5.06 17.44 15.35
N ALA A 28 5.05 16.58 14.33
CA ALA A 28 4.95 16.99 12.93
C ALA A 28 3.49 17.22 12.47
N GLY A 29 2.49 16.82 13.26
CA GLY A 29 1.07 16.87 12.89
C GLY A 29 0.75 15.99 11.67
N SER A 30 1.46 14.88 11.50
CA SER A 30 1.39 14.06 10.28
C SER A 30 1.11 12.59 10.57
N VAL A 31 0.38 11.94 9.67
CA VAL A 31 0.11 10.50 9.71
C VAL A 31 0.81 9.83 8.53
N THR A 32 1.75 8.95 8.84
CA THR A 32 2.42 8.11 7.84
C THR A 32 1.73 6.76 7.76
N VAL A 33 1.09 6.50 6.61
CA VAL A 33 0.44 5.21 6.32
C VAL A 33 1.34 4.39 5.41
N THR A 34 1.84 3.25 5.91
CA THR A 34 2.65 2.31 5.10
C THR A 34 1.74 1.24 4.54
N VAL A 35 1.60 1.22 3.22
CA VAL A 35 0.84 0.18 2.49
C VAL A 35 1.76 -0.92 1.96
N ARG A 36 1.24 -2.14 1.89
CA ARG A 36 1.91 -3.28 1.28
C ARG A 36 0.96 -4.00 0.33
N ILE A 37 1.52 -4.60 -0.70
CA ILE A 37 0.86 -5.54 -1.57
C ILE A 37 0.86 -6.90 -0.86
N SER A 38 -0.25 -7.63 -0.88
CA SER A 38 -0.31 -8.99 -0.32
C SER A 38 0.66 -9.92 -1.04
N GLU A 39 1.30 -10.85 -0.32
CA GLU A 39 2.44 -11.65 -0.84
C GLU A 39 2.10 -12.49 -2.08
N ASN A 40 0.83 -12.83 -2.29
CA ASN A 40 0.35 -13.58 -3.45
C ASN A 40 -0.34 -12.73 -4.51
N ALA A 41 -0.35 -11.39 -4.37
CA ALA A 41 -1.00 -10.56 -5.35
C ALA A 41 -0.17 -10.47 -6.63
N ARG A 42 -0.81 -10.94 -7.69
CA ARG A 42 -0.35 -10.80 -9.05
C ARG A 42 -0.76 -9.42 -9.55
N LEU A 43 0.20 -8.50 -9.66
CA LEU A 43 -0.06 -7.21 -10.29
C LEU A 43 -0.16 -7.40 -11.81
N ALA A 44 -1.21 -6.85 -12.38
CA ALA A 44 -1.33 -6.69 -13.82
C ALA A 44 -0.67 -5.38 -14.23
N CYS A 45 0.03 -5.39 -15.37
CA CYS A 45 0.53 -4.16 -15.96
C CYS A 45 -0.66 -3.24 -16.30
N PRO A 46 -0.67 -1.97 -15.86
CA PRO A 46 -1.77 -1.05 -16.14
C PRO A 46 -1.93 -0.74 -17.63
N THR A 47 -0.89 -0.95 -18.44
CA THR A 47 -0.88 -0.68 -19.87
C THR A 47 -1.36 -1.84 -20.72
N CYS A 48 -1.09 -3.09 -20.32
CA CYS A 48 -1.36 -4.27 -21.15
C CYS A 48 -2.17 -5.37 -20.46
N GLY A 49 -2.51 -5.21 -19.17
CA GLY A 49 -3.33 -6.14 -18.40
C GLY A 49 -2.71 -7.50 -18.13
N LYS A 50 -1.49 -7.77 -18.62
CA LYS A 50 -0.80 -9.03 -18.39
C LYS A 50 -0.24 -9.08 -16.98
N THR A 51 -0.38 -10.25 -16.39
CA THR A 51 0.22 -10.59 -15.11
C THR A 51 1.73 -10.73 -15.27
N CYS A 52 2.49 -9.81 -14.70
CA CYS A 52 3.94 -9.78 -14.81
C CYS A 52 4.58 -9.78 -13.42
N SER A 53 5.82 -10.27 -13.32
CA SER A 53 6.61 -10.11 -12.10
C SER A 53 6.79 -8.62 -11.82
N VAL A 54 6.50 -8.22 -10.58
CA VAL A 54 6.65 -6.83 -10.14
C VAL A 54 8.13 -6.55 -10.01
N HIS A 55 8.68 -5.72 -10.88
CA HIS A 55 10.03 -5.21 -10.70
C HIS A 55 9.97 -4.04 -9.73
N ASP A 56 10.62 -4.19 -8.56
CA ASP A 56 10.74 -3.10 -7.60
C ASP A 56 11.65 -2.02 -8.19
N HIS A 57 11.07 -0.86 -8.54
CA HIS A 57 11.80 0.30 -9.06
C HIS A 57 12.56 1.05 -7.96
N ARG A 58 12.56 0.58 -6.70
CA ARG A 58 13.44 1.15 -5.68
C ARG A 58 14.88 1.07 -6.14
N HIS A 59 15.46 2.24 -6.40
CA HIS A 59 16.91 2.38 -6.54
C HIS A 59 17.57 1.85 -5.27
N ARG A 60 18.40 0.80 -5.42
CA ARG A 60 19.26 0.29 -4.35
C ARG A 60 20.30 1.38 -4.06
N LYS A 61 20.29 1.92 -2.84
CA LYS A 61 21.35 2.81 -2.33
C LYS A 61 22.58 2.00 -1.94
#